data_AF-A0A9R0XB64-F1
#
_entry.id   AF-A0A9R0XB64-F1
#
_cell.length_a   1.000
_cell.length_b   1.000
_cell.length_c   1.000
_cell.angle_alpha   90.00
_cell.angle_beta   90.00
_cell.angle_gamma   90.00
#
_symmetry.space_group_name_H-M   'P 1'
#
loop_
_entity.id
_entity.type
_entity.pdbx_description
1 polymer ?
#
loop_
_entity_poly.entity_id
_entity_poly.type
_entity_poly.pdbx_seq_one_letter_code
_entity_poly.pdbx_strand_id
1 'polypeptide(L)'
;MNGIKKIPQKITSQLFRILMEGKDKNANDDEGNVLPTLVYMAREKRPQHHHNFKAGAMNALIRVSSVISNSPIIMNVDCDMYSNNCDTIRDALCFFLDEEMGHKIGFVQFPQNYNNLTKNNIYGNSHQVTNQVLMGGMDSVGGPMYVGTGCFHRREILCGRRFTEDYKEDWNGGIKDKTQESIVEIEEKAKSLAASTYEHDTQWGDEIGIKYGYPAEDIVTGLEIHCRGWKSVHSNPPRPAFLGVAPTTLAQTLLQHKRWSEGSFSIFLSKYCPFMFGHGKIKLRHQMGYSIYGLWAPNSIPTLYYVIIPSLALLKGISLFPEITSPWISPFIYVVCVKNMYSLYEALSCGDTLKGWWNEQRMWMVRRITSYLYGLTDTVRKLLGLSKMTFAVTSKVSEENESKRYEQEIMEFGSSAPEYVIIATVALLNLICLVGGLSQILTGGWNILLNVFSPQLILCGMLVITNIPFYEAMFVRKDKGRMPFSVTLASISFAMLALLVPIV
;
A
#
# COMPACT_ATOMS: atom_id res chain seq x y z
N MET A 1 -4.74 14.03 28.21
CA MET A 1 -4.42 15.44 27.90
C MET A 1 -5.52 16.00 27.01
N ASN A 2 -6.39 16.84 27.59
CA ASN A 2 -7.57 17.37 26.92
C ASN A 2 -7.22 18.58 26.06
N GLY A 3 -7.72 18.59 24.82
CA GLY A 3 -8.23 19.81 24.20
C GLY A 3 -7.24 20.76 23.50
N ILE A 4 -6.39 20.27 22.60
CA ILE A 4 -5.92 21.13 21.50
C ILE A 4 -7.09 21.25 20.51
N LYS A 5 -7.82 22.36 20.58
CA LYS A 5 -8.79 22.76 19.55
C LYS A 5 -8.06 22.75 18.19
N LYS A 6 -8.52 21.93 17.23
CA LYS A 6 -8.09 22.01 15.83
C LYS A 6 -8.39 23.42 15.31
N ILE A 7 -7.37 24.28 15.26
CA ILE A 7 -7.42 25.51 14.48
C ILE A 7 -7.65 25.06 13.02
N PRO A 8 -8.66 25.60 12.30
CA PRO A 8 -8.85 25.25 10.91
C PRO A 8 -7.59 25.65 10.12
N GLN A 9 -6.84 24.65 9.63
CA GLN A 9 -5.59 24.76 8.83
C GLN A 9 -5.82 25.40 7.44
N LYS A 10 -6.71 26.38 7.30
CA LYS A 10 -7.01 27.03 6.02
C LYS A 10 -6.09 28.20 5.71
N ILE A 11 -5.49 28.81 6.73
CA ILE A 11 -4.49 29.88 6.60
C ILE A 11 -3.32 29.53 7.51
N THR A 12 -2.13 29.41 6.95
CA THR A 12 -0.89 29.22 7.73
C THR A 12 0.18 30.07 7.08
N SER A 13 0.81 30.95 7.85
CA SER A 13 1.97 31.71 7.40
C SER A 13 3.18 30.79 7.24
N GLN A 14 4.12 31.18 6.39
CA GLN A 14 5.38 30.46 6.25
C GLN A 14 6.13 30.52 7.57
N LEU A 15 6.52 29.37 8.09
CA LEU A 15 7.41 29.28 9.23
C LEU A 15 8.64 28.50 8.79
N PHE A 16 9.78 29.17 8.80
CA PHE A 16 11.07 28.57 8.57
C PHE A 16 11.94 28.85 9.78
N ARG A 17 12.53 27.80 10.36
CA ARG A 17 13.44 27.91 11.50
C ARG A 17 14.54 26.86 11.40
N ILE A 18 15.78 27.29 11.53
CA ILE A 18 16.90 26.39 11.80
C ILE A 18 16.87 26.10 13.30
N LEU A 19 16.64 24.84 13.68
CA LEU A 19 16.51 24.42 15.08
C LEU A 19 17.86 24.00 15.68
N MET A 20 18.72 23.40 14.86
CA MET A 20 20.10 23.07 15.21
C MET A 20 20.96 23.43 14.01
N GLU A 21 22.06 24.13 14.23
CA GLU A 21 22.98 24.54 13.18
C GLU A 21 24.34 23.89 13.42
N GLY A 22 24.75 22.93 12.61
CA GLY A 22 26.05 22.25 12.78
C GLY A 22 27.29 23.16 12.62
N LYS A 23 27.12 24.47 12.40
CA LYS A 23 28.22 25.44 12.40
C LYS A 23 28.24 26.32 13.66
N ASP A 24 27.20 26.28 14.48
CA ASP A 24 27.12 27.03 15.74
C ASP A 24 27.79 26.24 16.88
N LYS A 25 28.51 26.94 17.78
CA LYS A 25 29.16 26.35 18.95
C LYS A 25 28.18 25.72 19.94
N ASN A 26 26.90 26.13 19.88
CA ASN A 26 25.83 25.61 20.73
C ASN A 26 25.17 24.33 20.16
N ALA A 27 25.56 23.88 18.97
CA ALA A 27 25.06 22.66 18.34
C ALA A 27 26.09 21.53 18.37
N ASN A 28 26.85 21.46 19.46
CA ASN A 28 27.75 20.36 19.74
C ASN A 28 27.11 19.42 20.77
N ASP A 29 27.45 18.14 20.72
CA ASP A 29 27.15 17.21 21.81
C ASP A 29 28.03 17.50 23.05
N ASP A 30 27.79 16.75 24.13
CA ASP A 30 28.53 16.88 25.39
C ASP A 30 30.05 16.57 25.23
N GLU A 31 30.44 15.92 24.13
CA GLU A 31 31.84 15.60 23.79
C GLU A 31 32.47 16.65 22.85
N GLY A 32 31.72 17.66 22.43
CA GLY A 32 32.17 18.73 21.54
C GLY A 32 32.08 18.40 20.04
N ASN A 33 31.44 17.29 19.66
CA ASN A 33 31.22 16.92 18.27
C ASN A 33 30.02 17.67 17.68
N VAL A 34 30.17 18.11 16.44
CA VAL A 34 29.14 18.84 15.71
C VAL A 34 27.92 17.96 15.42
N LEU A 35 26.72 18.43 15.77
CA LEU A 35 25.46 17.78 15.42
C LEU A 35 24.96 18.16 14.02
N PRO A 36 24.19 17.29 13.34
CA PRO A 36 23.59 17.61 12.04
C PRO A 36 22.64 18.81 12.10
N THR A 37 22.66 19.66 11.07
CA THR A 37 21.72 20.77 10.94
C THR A 37 20.27 20.26 10.83
N LEU A 38 19.40 20.73 11.71
CA LEU A 38 17.97 20.43 11.71
C LEU A 38 17.17 21.66 11.31
N VAL A 39 16.33 21.52 10.30
CA VAL A 39 15.49 22.59 9.76
C VAL A 39 14.03 22.22 9.93
N TYR A 40 13.28 23.12 10.57
CA TYR A 40 11.83 23.05 10.63
C TYR A 40 11.21 23.98 9.58
N MET A 41 10.23 23.45 8.86
CA MET A 41 9.53 24.18 7.80
C MET A 41 8.03 23.90 7.85
N ALA A 42 7.23 24.97 7.84
CA ALA A 42 5.82 24.95 7.53
C ALA A 42 5.57 25.84 6.31
N ARG A 43 4.97 25.24 5.27
CA ARG A 43 4.62 25.92 4.03
C ARG A 43 3.47 26.88 4.24
N GLU A 44 3.43 27.92 3.42
CA GLU A 44 2.25 28.75 3.34
C GLU A 44 1.05 27.94 2.84
N LYS A 45 -0.11 28.12 3.46
CA LYS A 45 -1.38 27.59 2.94
C LYS A 45 -2.38 28.70 2.84
N ARG A 46 -3.02 28.82 1.68
CA ARG A 46 -4.12 29.75 1.42
C ARG A 46 -5.33 28.99 0.88
N PRO A 47 -6.57 29.38 1.24
CA PRO A 47 -7.77 28.68 0.79
C PRO A 47 -7.94 28.64 -0.73
N GLN A 48 -7.39 29.62 -1.44
CA GLN A 48 -7.48 29.78 -2.89
C GLN A 48 -6.52 28.85 -3.66
N HIS A 49 -5.51 28.29 -3.00
CA HIS A 49 -4.48 27.48 -3.64
C HIS A 49 -4.55 26.03 -3.16
N HIS A 50 -4.68 25.10 -4.11
CA HIS A 50 -4.63 23.67 -3.78
C HIS A 50 -3.22 23.27 -3.34
N HIS A 51 -3.08 22.68 -2.16
CA HIS A 51 -1.76 22.47 -1.53
C HIS A 51 -1.13 21.09 -1.79
N ASN A 52 -1.81 20.23 -2.56
CA ASN A 52 -1.31 18.93 -3.05
C ASN A 52 -0.79 17.97 -1.95
N PHE A 53 -1.41 18.00 -0.76
CA PHE A 53 -1.11 17.10 0.37
C PHE A 53 0.40 16.85 0.61
N LYS A 54 0.82 15.58 0.56
CA LYS A 54 2.20 15.12 0.79
C LYS A 54 3.12 15.50 -0.38
N ALA A 55 2.69 15.30 -1.62
CA ALA A 55 3.45 15.68 -2.81
C ALA A 55 3.91 17.15 -2.78
N GLY A 56 3.00 18.08 -2.47
CA GLY A 56 3.35 19.49 -2.37
C GLY A 56 4.32 19.79 -1.23
N ALA A 57 4.22 19.05 -0.12
CA ALA A 57 5.13 19.20 1.02
C ALA A 57 6.55 18.77 0.64
N MET A 58 6.67 17.62 -0.02
CA MET A 58 7.95 17.12 -0.51
C MET A 58 8.56 18.05 -1.57
N ASN A 59 7.76 18.58 -2.50
CA ASN A 59 8.25 19.50 -3.52
C ASN A 59 8.82 20.80 -2.94
N ALA A 60 8.14 21.39 -1.96
CA ALA A 60 8.69 22.56 -1.29
C ALA A 60 9.96 22.24 -0.48
N LEU A 61 10.05 21.05 0.14
CA LEU A 61 11.27 20.60 0.82
C LEU A 61 12.44 20.41 -0.15
N ILE A 62 12.19 19.88 -1.36
CA ILE A 62 13.21 19.76 -2.41
C ILE A 62 13.74 21.14 -2.78
N ARG A 63 12.87 22.13 -2.98
CA ARG A 63 13.27 23.51 -3.26
C ARG A 63 14.02 24.15 -2.10
N VAL A 64 13.44 24.15 -0.92
CA VAL A 64 14.04 24.82 0.26
C VAL A 64 15.39 24.20 0.62
N SER A 65 15.54 22.89 0.50
CA SER A 65 16.85 22.25 0.74
C SER A 65 17.94 22.65 -0.25
N SER A 66 17.60 23.17 -1.44
CA SER A 66 18.59 23.62 -2.44
C SER A 66 19.33 24.89 -2.02
N VAL A 67 18.75 25.72 -1.15
CA VAL A 67 19.40 26.93 -0.62
C VAL A 67 20.02 26.72 0.76
N ILE A 68 19.90 25.52 1.33
CA ILE A 68 20.43 25.19 2.66
C ILE A 68 21.67 24.31 2.55
N SER A 69 21.50 23.11 1.98
CA SER A 69 22.59 22.13 1.85
C SER A 69 22.88 21.78 0.40
N ASN A 70 21.90 21.95 -0.49
CA ASN A 70 21.95 21.53 -1.89
C ASN A 70 22.51 20.11 -2.07
N SER A 71 22.17 19.21 -1.13
CA SER A 71 22.69 17.83 -1.13
C SER A 71 22.31 17.09 -2.42
N PRO A 72 23.25 16.38 -3.09
CA PRO A 72 22.97 15.63 -4.31
C PRO A 72 22.03 14.44 -4.07
N ILE A 73 21.97 13.92 -2.83
CA ILE A 73 21.07 12.84 -2.44
C ILE A 73 20.03 13.36 -1.45
N ILE A 74 18.78 12.94 -1.66
CA ILE A 74 17.62 13.25 -0.82
C ILE A 74 17.02 11.93 -0.33
N MET A 75 16.96 11.75 0.99
CA MET A 75 16.24 10.63 1.61
C MET A 75 14.86 11.11 2.06
N ASN A 76 13.80 10.37 1.75
CA ASN A 76 12.47 10.60 2.29
C ASN A 76 12.04 9.48 3.24
N VAL A 77 11.43 9.86 4.36
CA VAL A 77 10.93 8.95 5.39
C VAL A 77 9.62 9.52 5.94
N ASP A 78 8.60 8.66 6.08
CA ASP A 78 7.32 9.02 6.69
C ASP A 78 7.40 9.13 8.21
N CYS A 79 6.49 9.89 8.83
CA CYS A 79 6.51 10.16 10.28
C CYS A 79 6.25 8.93 11.17
N ASP A 80 5.73 7.86 10.59
CA ASP A 80 5.46 6.58 11.24
C ASP A 80 6.56 5.54 10.94
N MET A 81 7.67 5.97 10.32
CA MET A 81 8.86 5.18 10.01
C MET A 81 10.09 5.84 10.65
N TYR A 82 11.05 5.02 11.08
CA TYR A 82 12.34 5.48 11.61
C TYR A 82 13.49 4.66 11.03
N SER A 83 14.68 5.26 10.99
CA SER A 83 15.92 4.56 10.63
C SER A 83 16.29 3.57 11.74
N ASN A 84 16.36 2.29 11.39
CA ASN A 84 16.67 1.22 12.32
C ASN A 84 18.11 0.70 12.16
N ASN A 85 18.81 1.06 11.08
CA ASN A 85 20.21 0.69 10.86
C ASN A 85 21.05 1.94 10.57
N CYS A 86 22.11 2.17 11.35
CA CYS A 86 23.01 3.31 11.17
C CYS A 86 23.84 3.23 9.88
N ASP A 87 24.04 2.03 9.34
CA ASP A 87 24.77 1.82 8.09
C ASP A 87 23.93 2.15 6.84
N THR A 88 22.61 2.37 6.96
CA THR A 88 21.68 2.54 5.82
C THR A 88 22.13 3.61 4.82
N ILE A 89 22.64 4.74 5.32
CA ILE A 89 23.13 5.83 4.45
C ILE A 89 24.35 5.35 3.66
N ARG A 90 25.30 4.66 4.31
CA ARG A 90 26.48 4.10 3.65
C ARG A 90 26.07 3.07 2.61
N ASP A 91 25.17 2.16 2.97
CA ASP A 91 24.67 1.11 2.07
C ASP A 91 24.00 1.70 0.82
N ALA A 92 23.20 2.76 0.97
CA ALA A 92 22.61 3.46 -0.17
C ALA A 92 23.68 4.13 -1.05
N LEU A 93 24.67 4.78 -0.44
CA LEU A 93 25.75 5.46 -1.16
C LEU A 93 26.63 4.49 -1.96
N CYS A 94 26.82 3.26 -1.51
CA CYS A 94 27.54 2.23 -2.27
C CYS A 94 26.96 2.07 -3.69
N PHE A 95 25.64 2.09 -3.84
CA PHE A 95 25.01 1.98 -5.16
C PHE A 95 25.17 3.22 -6.02
N PHE A 96 25.17 4.41 -5.42
CA PHE A 96 25.30 5.65 -6.20
C PHE A 96 26.74 5.97 -6.59
N LEU A 97 27.71 5.55 -5.76
CA LEU A 97 29.15 5.78 -5.93
C LEU A 97 29.85 4.67 -6.72
N ASP A 98 29.13 3.60 -7.07
CA ASP A 98 29.63 2.55 -7.95
C ASP A 98 30.12 3.13 -9.29
N GLU A 99 31.36 2.85 -9.65
CA GLU A 99 32.04 3.47 -10.79
C GLU A 99 31.45 3.03 -12.14
N GLU A 100 30.91 1.81 -12.21
CA GLU A 100 30.41 1.22 -13.45
C GLU A 100 28.92 1.52 -13.68
N MET A 101 28.10 1.40 -12.65
CA MET A 101 26.65 1.39 -12.75
C MET A 101 25.99 2.52 -11.96
N GLY A 102 26.69 3.14 -11.01
CA GLY A 102 26.12 4.13 -10.10
C GLY A 102 25.52 5.31 -10.82
N HIS A 103 26.14 5.78 -11.90
CA HIS A 103 25.62 6.87 -12.74
C HIS A 103 24.25 6.56 -13.39
N LYS A 104 23.84 5.29 -13.51
CA LYS A 104 22.53 4.89 -14.05
C LYS A 104 21.42 4.83 -12.98
N ILE A 105 21.79 4.83 -11.70
CA ILE A 105 20.86 4.66 -10.59
C ILE A 105 20.27 6.02 -10.22
N GLY A 106 18.96 6.18 -10.41
CA GLY A 106 18.22 7.35 -9.94
C GLY A 106 17.88 7.25 -8.45
N PHE A 107 17.39 6.10 -7.99
CA PHE A 107 17.01 5.93 -6.59
C PHE A 107 17.26 4.53 -6.03
N VAL A 108 17.44 4.44 -4.71
CA VAL A 108 17.59 3.19 -3.95
C VAL A 108 16.41 3.07 -2.99
N GLN A 109 15.60 2.03 -3.17
CA GLN A 109 14.40 1.76 -2.38
C GLN A 109 14.65 0.64 -1.38
N PHE A 110 14.44 0.95 -0.10
CA PHE A 110 14.43 -0.05 0.98
C PHE A 110 13.00 -0.54 1.26
N PRO A 111 12.83 -1.81 1.68
CA PRO A 111 11.50 -2.33 2.01
C PRO A 111 10.89 -1.64 3.22
N GLN A 112 9.56 -1.51 3.21
CA GLN A 112 8.79 -1.06 4.36
C GLN A 112 8.59 -2.24 5.31
N ASN A 113 9.26 -2.19 6.46
CA ASN A 113 9.14 -3.18 7.52
C ASN A 113 8.50 -2.58 8.77
N TYR A 114 7.93 -3.42 9.62
CA TYR A 114 7.17 -2.97 10.79
C TYR A 114 7.63 -3.67 12.08
N ASN A 115 7.67 -2.93 13.18
CA ASN A 115 8.16 -3.45 14.48
C ASN A 115 7.05 -4.10 15.33
N ASN A 116 5.79 -3.83 15.02
CA ASN A 116 4.62 -4.31 15.76
C ASN A 116 3.91 -5.46 15.05
N LEU A 117 4.60 -6.28 14.27
CA LEU A 117 3.99 -7.46 13.63
C LEU A 117 3.79 -8.58 14.64
N THR A 118 2.62 -9.21 14.60
CA THR A 118 2.35 -10.44 15.35
C THR A 118 2.97 -11.65 14.66
N LYS A 119 3.22 -12.72 15.42
CA LYS A 119 3.88 -13.94 14.93
C LYS A 119 3.23 -14.51 13.66
N ASN A 120 1.90 -14.51 13.60
CA ASN A 120 1.13 -15.06 12.49
C ASN A 120 0.40 -13.97 11.71
N ASN A 121 0.85 -12.71 11.77
CA ASN A 121 0.47 -11.63 10.86
C ASN A 121 -1.05 -11.59 10.56
N ILE A 122 -1.88 -11.48 11.60
CA ILE A 122 -3.33 -11.74 11.52
C ILE A 122 -4.08 -10.94 10.43
N TYR A 123 -3.60 -9.75 10.08
CA TYR A 123 -4.18 -8.88 9.06
C TYR A 123 -3.40 -8.84 7.75
N GLY A 124 -2.31 -9.57 7.65
CA GLY A 124 -1.56 -9.67 6.41
C GLY A 124 -0.79 -8.40 6.02
N ASN A 125 -0.20 -7.73 7.00
CA ASN A 125 0.47 -6.42 6.87
C ASN A 125 1.99 -6.51 6.69
N SER A 126 2.60 -7.70 6.83
CA SER A 126 4.06 -7.84 6.78
C SER A 126 4.67 -7.58 5.40
N HIS A 127 3.91 -7.84 4.32
CA HIS A 127 4.34 -7.71 2.93
C HIS A 127 5.69 -8.41 2.59
N GLN A 128 6.06 -9.46 3.32
CA GLN A 128 7.37 -10.13 3.17
C GLN A 128 7.63 -10.65 1.75
N VAL A 129 6.65 -11.34 1.15
CA VAL A 129 6.77 -11.84 -0.23
C VAL A 129 6.92 -10.70 -1.23
N THR A 130 6.20 -9.58 -1.03
CA THR A 130 6.36 -8.39 -1.87
C THR A 130 7.77 -7.83 -1.78
N ASN A 131 8.28 -7.70 -0.56
CA ASN A 131 9.60 -7.14 -0.30
C ASN A 131 10.71 -8.06 -0.85
N GLN A 132 10.67 -9.36 -0.58
CA GLN A 132 11.76 -10.26 -0.92
C GLN A 132 11.69 -10.80 -2.36
N VAL A 133 10.48 -11.07 -2.88
CA VAL A 133 10.30 -11.71 -4.19
C VAL A 133 9.92 -10.70 -5.27
N LEU A 134 8.85 -9.91 -5.05
CA LEU A 134 8.33 -9.03 -6.11
C LEU A 134 9.28 -7.86 -6.41
N MET A 135 9.73 -7.14 -5.37
CA MET A 135 10.64 -6.00 -5.54
C MET A 135 12.02 -6.46 -6.02
N GLY A 136 12.54 -7.58 -5.49
CA GLY A 136 13.78 -8.19 -5.99
C GLY A 136 13.65 -8.65 -7.45
N GLY A 137 12.49 -9.20 -7.85
CA GLY A 137 12.22 -9.56 -9.23
C GLY A 137 12.21 -8.35 -10.18
N MET A 138 11.64 -7.22 -9.75
CA MET A 138 11.68 -5.95 -10.50
C MET A 138 13.10 -5.41 -10.66
N ASP A 139 13.97 -5.66 -9.70
CA ASP A 139 15.37 -5.22 -9.73
C ASP A 139 16.12 -5.76 -10.95
N SER A 140 15.75 -6.98 -11.42
CA SER A 140 16.31 -7.59 -12.64
C SER A 140 15.90 -6.90 -13.95
N VAL A 141 14.94 -5.97 -13.93
CA VAL A 141 14.31 -5.42 -15.15
C VAL A 141 14.37 -3.90 -15.27
N GLY A 142 14.92 -3.21 -14.27
CA GLY A 142 15.02 -1.75 -14.23
C GLY A 142 14.98 -1.17 -12.82
N GLY A 143 14.61 -1.98 -11.82
CA GLY A 143 14.54 -1.55 -10.42
C GLY A 143 13.13 -1.59 -9.84
N PRO A 144 12.97 -1.56 -8.51
CA PRO A 144 11.68 -1.49 -7.85
C PRO A 144 11.00 -0.13 -8.06
N MET A 145 9.69 -0.09 -7.82
CA MET A 145 8.94 1.16 -7.79
C MET A 145 9.30 2.01 -6.56
N TYR A 146 9.10 3.32 -6.65
CA TYR A 146 9.14 4.19 -5.47
C TYR A 146 7.85 4.02 -4.65
N VAL A 147 7.98 3.61 -3.39
CA VAL A 147 6.84 3.29 -2.50
C VAL A 147 6.65 4.28 -1.35
N GLY A 148 7.12 5.51 -1.50
CA GLY A 148 6.70 6.64 -0.66
C GLY A 148 7.50 6.88 0.63
N THR A 149 8.37 5.96 1.05
CA THR A 149 9.23 6.08 2.26
C THR A 149 10.47 5.20 2.14
N GLY A 150 11.51 5.49 2.93
CA GLY A 150 12.75 4.71 2.98
C GLY A 150 13.48 4.67 1.64
N CYS A 151 13.44 5.78 0.89
CA CYS A 151 14.00 5.86 -0.45
C CYS A 151 15.01 7.01 -0.54
N PHE A 152 16.17 6.72 -1.14
CA PHE A 152 17.20 7.69 -1.44
C PHE A 152 17.12 8.02 -2.92
N HIS A 153 17.01 9.31 -3.24
CA HIS A 153 16.91 9.79 -4.62
C HIS A 153 18.10 10.70 -4.93
N ARG A 154 18.62 10.63 -6.16
CA ARG A 154 19.38 11.73 -6.73
C ARG A 154 18.47 12.96 -6.82
N ARG A 155 18.94 14.12 -6.37
CA ARG A 155 18.19 15.38 -6.44
C ARG A 155 17.77 15.69 -7.86
N GLU A 156 18.67 15.52 -8.82
CA GLU A 156 18.45 15.94 -10.21
C GLU A 156 17.30 15.20 -10.90
N ILE A 157 17.04 13.94 -10.54
CA ILE A 157 15.91 13.19 -11.12
C ILE A 157 14.57 13.74 -10.62
N LEU A 158 14.54 14.19 -9.36
CA LEU A 158 13.41 14.91 -8.79
C LEU A 158 13.32 16.31 -9.38
N CYS A 159 14.42 16.87 -9.89
CA CYS A 159 14.43 18.12 -10.66
C CYS A 159 14.11 17.95 -12.15
N GLY A 160 13.69 16.77 -12.61
CA GLY A 160 13.27 16.56 -14.00
C GLY A 160 14.33 16.01 -14.94
N ARG A 161 15.54 15.71 -14.45
CA ARG A 161 16.67 15.27 -15.30
C ARG A 161 16.34 13.96 -16.03
N ARG A 162 16.60 13.94 -17.34
CA ARG A 162 16.57 12.72 -18.15
C ARG A 162 17.94 12.05 -18.14
N PHE A 163 17.96 10.73 -18.17
CA PHE A 163 19.20 9.99 -18.23
C PHE A 163 19.86 10.14 -19.62
N THR A 164 21.17 10.32 -19.63
CA THR A 164 22.02 10.31 -20.82
C THR A 164 23.28 9.48 -20.52
N GLU A 165 23.86 8.80 -21.51
CA GLU A 165 24.99 7.89 -21.27
C GLU A 165 26.27 8.63 -20.84
N ASP A 166 26.39 9.93 -21.12
CA ASP A 166 27.48 10.80 -20.68
C ASP A 166 27.26 11.40 -19.28
N TYR A 167 26.17 11.02 -18.61
CA TYR A 167 25.82 11.55 -17.29
C TYR A 167 26.91 11.27 -16.25
N LYS A 168 27.27 12.32 -15.51
CA LYS A 168 28.11 12.26 -14.31
C LYS A 168 27.51 13.15 -13.24
N GLU A 169 27.42 12.63 -12.02
CA GLU A 169 26.94 13.37 -10.85
C GLU A 169 28.01 14.36 -10.38
N ASP A 170 27.62 15.61 -10.08
CA ASP A 170 28.48 16.55 -9.38
C ASP A 170 28.30 16.38 -7.87
N TRP A 171 29.06 15.45 -7.29
CA TRP A 171 29.08 15.20 -5.85
C TRP A 171 29.46 16.43 -5.01
N ASN A 172 30.13 17.42 -5.63
CA ASN A 172 30.57 18.63 -4.95
C ASN A 172 29.61 19.82 -5.14
N GLY A 173 28.49 19.64 -5.85
CA GLY A 173 27.55 20.73 -6.15
C GLY A 173 27.08 21.49 -4.89
N GLY A 174 26.76 20.77 -3.80
CA GLY A 174 26.35 21.40 -2.54
C GLY A 174 27.46 22.02 -1.70
N ILE A 175 28.73 21.83 -2.07
CA ILE A 175 29.89 22.42 -1.40
C ILE A 175 30.32 23.70 -2.11
N LYS A 176 30.23 23.75 -3.45
CA LYS A 176 30.69 24.87 -4.28
C LYS A 176 29.85 26.15 -4.13
N ASP A 177 28.55 26.01 -3.89
CA ASP A 177 27.61 27.16 -3.78
C ASP A 177 27.51 27.77 -2.38
N LYS A 178 28.37 27.37 -1.43
CA LYS A 178 28.44 28.03 -0.10
C LYS A 178 29.24 29.33 -0.20
N THR A 179 28.74 30.28 -1.00
CA THR A 179 29.06 31.70 -0.85
C THR A 179 28.68 32.19 0.55
N GLN A 180 29.32 33.26 1.02
CA GLN A 180 29.20 33.89 2.36
C GLN A 180 27.79 34.47 2.64
N GLU A 181 26.71 33.76 2.32
CA GLU A 181 25.34 34.22 2.57
C GLU A 181 25.03 34.12 4.06
N SER A 182 24.42 35.18 4.59
CA SER A 182 23.98 35.22 5.98
C SER A 182 22.78 34.28 6.19
N ILE A 183 22.60 33.80 7.42
CA ILE A 183 21.44 32.97 7.79
C ILE A 183 20.13 33.68 7.43
N VAL A 184 20.06 35.00 7.63
CA VAL A 184 18.88 35.81 7.32
C VAL A 184 18.53 35.74 5.84
N GLU A 185 19.52 35.85 4.95
CA GLU A 185 19.31 35.73 3.50
C GLU A 185 18.84 34.31 3.11
N ILE A 186 19.41 33.28 3.73
CA ILE A 186 18.99 31.88 3.51
C ILE A 186 17.54 31.69 3.96
N GLU A 187 17.15 32.23 5.12
CA GLU A 187 15.78 32.16 5.61
C GLU A 187 14.79 32.89 4.68
N GLU A 188 15.14 34.07 4.18
CA GLU A 188 14.31 34.84 3.25
C GLU A 188 14.11 34.10 1.92
N LYS A 189 15.19 33.55 1.36
CA LYS A 189 15.13 32.69 0.17
C LYS A 189 14.27 31.45 0.42
N ALA A 190 14.49 30.77 1.54
CA ALA A 190 13.71 29.59 1.92
C ALA A 190 12.22 29.88 2.07
N LYS A 191 11.86 31.02 2.71
CA LYS A 191 10.48 31.51 2.81
C LYS A 191 9.87 31.72 1.42
N SER A 192 10.58 32.41 0.52
CA SER A 192 10.14 32.59 -0.88
C SER A 192 9.87 31.26 -1.62
N LEU A 193 10.77 30.28 -1.49
CA LEU A 193 10.62 28.94 -2.10
C LEU A 193 9.47 28.12 -1.50
N ALA A 194 9.08 28.41 -0.26
CA ALA A 194 7.98 27.79 0.49
C ALA A 194 6.62 28.47 0.26
N ALA A 195 6.56 29.52 -0.56
CA ALA A 195 5.36 30.30 -0.81
C ALA A 195 4.27 29.50 -1.52
N SER A 196 3.02 29.79 -1.17
CA SER A 196 1.85 29.15 -1.79
C SER A 196 1.72 29.48 -3.27
N THR A 197 2.31 30.59 -3.71
CA THR A 197 2.28 31.06 -5.09
C THR A 197 3.47 30.57 -5.92
N TYR A 198 4.51 30.01 -5.31
CA TYR A 198 5.77 29.68 -6.00
C TYR A 198 5.58 28.77 -7.23
N GLU A 199 4.62 27.84 -7.14
CA GLU A 199 4.41 26.81 -8.16
C GLU A 199 3.52 27.28 -9.32
N HIS A 200 2.96 28.49 -9.28
CA HIS A 200 2.10 29.01 -10.35
C HIS A 200 2.91 29.20 -11.63
N ASP A 201 2.36 28.71 -12.75
CA ASP A 201 2.98 28.76 -14.08
C ASP A 201 4.37 28.09 -14.14
N THR A 202 4.65 27.17 -13.21
CA THR A 202 5.86 26.35 -13.20
C THR A 202 5.57 24.90 -13.59
N GLN A 203 6.62 24.11 -13.78
CA GLN A 203 6.52 22.68 -14.07
C GLN A 203 6.46 21.79 -12.81
N TRP A 204 6.42 22.38 -11.61
CA TRP A 204 6.39 21.64 -10.33
C TRP A 204 5.09 20.87 -10.15
N GLY A 205 5.21 19.58 -9.82
CA GLY A 205 4.10 18.64 -9.70
C GLY A 205 3.68 17.99 -11.02
N ASP A 206 4.04 18.59 -12.16
CA ASP A 206 3.64 18.12 -13.49
C ASP A 206 4.77 17.39 -14.21
N GLU A 207 5.95 18.01 -14.32
CA GLU A 207 7.20 17.42 -14.86
C GLU A 207 8.30 17.39 -13.79
N ILE A 208 8.30 18.32 -12.83
CA ILE A 208 9.34 18.42 -11.81
C ILE A 208 8.77 18.01 -10.44
N GLY A 209 9.57 17.33 -9.64
CA GLY A 209 9.24 16.90 -8.29
C GLY A 209 8.33 15.67 -8.25
N ILE A 210 7.74 15.47 -7.08
CA ILE A 210 6.70 14.49 -6.82
C ILE A 210 5.41 14.89 -7.53
N LYS A 211 4.78 13.95 -8.22
CA LYS A 211 3.61 14.20 -9.06
C LYS A 211 2.36 14.63 -8.30
N TYR A 212 1.61 15.57 -8.88
CA TYR A 212 0.33 16.02 -8.35
C TYR A 212 -0.85 15.28 -9.00
N GLY A 213 -2.00 15.32 -8.32
CA GLY A 213 -3.27 14.82 -8.86
C GLY A 213 -3.54 13.32 -8.68
N TYR A 214 -2.62 12.56 -8.10
CA TYR A 214 -2.74 11.11 -7.89
C TYR A 214 -2.64 10.75 -6.40
N PRO A 215 -3.52 9.87 -5.86
CA PRO A 215 -3.41 9.38 -4.47
C PRO A 215 -2.17 8.52 -4.18
N ALA A 216 -1.57 7.95 -5.22
CA ALA A 216 -0.33 7.18 -5.17
C ALA A 216 0.74 7.93 -5.98
N GLU A 217 1.04 9.16 -5.55
CA GLU A 217 2.00 10.04 -6.23
C GLU A 217 3.40 9.44 -6.34
N ASP A 218 3.76 8.59 -5.38
CA ASP A 218 5.02 7.87 -5.29
C ASP A 218 5.21 6.92 -6.48
N ILE A 219 4.22 6.07 -6.75
CA ILE A 219 4.25 5.11 -7.85
C ILE A 219 4.36 5.83 -9.20
N VAL A 220 3.59 6.90 -9.42
CA VAL A 220 3.67 7.68 -10.67
C VAL A 220 5.03 8.35 -10.83
N THR A 221 5.56 8.94 -9.75
CA THR A 221 6.87 9.59 -9.77
C THR A 221 7.96 8.58 -10.09
N GLY A 222 7.93 7.38 -9.48
CA GLY A 222 8.87 6.30 -9.79
C GLY A 222 8.77 5.83 -11.25
N LEU A 223 7.54 5.61 -11.75
CA LEU A 223 7.31 5.22 -13.15
C LEU A 223 7.89 6.25 -14.12
N GLU A 224 7.69 7.54 -13.83
CA GLU A 224 8.21 8.59 -14.68
C GLU A 224 9.74 8.65 -14.67
N ILE A 225 10.37 8.52 -13.49
CA ILE A 225 11.82 8.44 -13.37
C ILE A 225 12.37 7.29 -14.25
N HIS A 226 11.76 6.11 -14.20
CA HIS A 226 12.16 5.00 -15.08
C HIS A 226 11.92 5.30 -16.56
N CYS A 227 10.79 5.92 -16.92
CA CYS A 227 10.49 6.34 -18.28
C CYS A 227 11.43 7.44 -18.81
N ARG A 228 12.20 8.10 -17.93
CA ARG A 228 13.29 9.03 -18.29
C ARG A 228 14.64 8.34 -18.49
N GLY A 229 14.68 7.01 -18.39
CA GLY A 229 15.86 6.18 -18.63
C GLY A 229 16.65 5.81 -17.37
N TRP A 230 16.26 6.31 -16.19
CA TRP A 230 16.92 5.97 -14.93
C TRP A 230 16.56 4.55 -14.48
N LYS A 231 17.47 3.93 -13.72
CA LYS A 231 17.22 2.68 -13.00
C LYS A 231 17.00 2.96 -11.52
N SER A 232 16.44 2.00 -10.81
CA SER A 232 16.46 1.98 -9.35
C SER A 232 17.04 0.69 -8.82
N VAL A 233 17.34 0.66 -7.53
CA VAL A 233 17.86 -0.50 -6.82
C VAL A 233 16.93 -0.88 -5.67
N HIS A 234 16.69 -2.18 -5.50
CA HIS A 234 16.08 -2.73 -4.30
C HIS A 234 17.16 -3.16 -3.29
N SER A 235 17.24 -2.52 -2.13
CA SER A 235 18.18 -2.90 -1.07
C SER A 235 17.44 -3.45 0.15
N ASN A 236 17.63 -4.74 0.45
CA ASN A 236 17.02 -5.43 1.58
C ASN A 236 18.09 -6.03 2.52
N PRO A 237 18.74 -5.20 3.37
CA PRO A 237 19.78 -5.68 4.27
C PRO A 237 19.24 -6.63 5.36
N PRO A 238 20.07 -7.54 5.91
CA PRO A 238 19.65 -8.48 6.95
C PRO A 238 19.03 -7.81 8.19
N ARG A 239 19.58 -6.65 8.58
CA ARG A 239 18.95 -5.76 9.55
C ARG A 239 18.05 -4.78 8.79
N PRO A 240 16.73 -4.77 9.02
CA PRO A 240 15.82 -3.83 8.38
C PRO A 240 16.33 -2.40 8.49
N ALA A 241 16.48 -1.72 7.35
CA ALA A 241 16.97 -0.35 7.30
C ALA A 241 16.00 0.64 7.94
N PHE A 242 14.70 0.47 7.65
CA PHE A 242 13.63 1.28 8.20
C PHE A 242 12.58 0.39 8.86
N LEU A 243 12.07 0.83 10.00
CA LEU A 243 10.96 0.20 10.70
C LEU A 243 9.86 1.23 10.94
N GLY A 244 8.61 0.80 10.83
CA GLY A 244 7.47 1.62 11.23
C GLY A 244 6.41 0.82 11.95
N VAL A 245 5.20 1.39 11.96
CA VAL A 245 4.03 0.82 12.63
C VAL A 245 3.02 0.33 11.59
N ALA A 246 2.68 -0.95 11.64
CA ALA A 246 1.61 -1.57 10.86
C ALA A 246 0.24 -1.27 11.49
N PRO A 247 -0.85 -1.24 10.69
CA PRO A 247 -2.21 -1.22 11.23
C PRO A 247 -2.48 -2.37 12.21
N THR A 248 -3.18 -2.06 13.30
CA THR A 248 -3.49 -3.00 14.39
C THR A 248 -4.95 -3.43 14.42
N THR A 249 -5.78 -2.91 13.51
CA THR A 249 -7.18 -3.34 13.36
C THR A 249 -7.53 -3.67 11.91
N LEU A 250 -8.61 -4.45 11.74
CA LEU A 250 -9.14 -4.77 10.42
C LEU A 250 -9.57 -3.49 9.68
N ALA A 251 -10.30 -2.58 10.33
CA ALA A 251 -10.74 -1.32 9.74
C ALA A 251 -9.57 -0.47 9.21
N GLN A 252 -8.49 -0.31 10.00
CA GLN A 252 -7.32 0.44 9.56
C GLN A 252 -6.65 -0.23 8.34
N THR A 253 -6.52 -1.56 8.37
CA THR A 253 -5.96 -2.36 7.26
C THR A 253 -6.77 -2.20 5.99
N LEU A 254 -8.10 -2.32 6.08
CA LEU A 254 -9.01 -2.16 4.95
C LEU A 254 -8.98 -0.75 4.36
N LEU A 255 -8.94 0.27 5.22
CA LEU A 255 -8.83 1.66 4.78
C LEU A 255 -7.51 1.93 4.05
N GLN A 256 -6.40 1.38 4.55
CA GLN A 256 -5.10 1.50 3.89
C GLN A 256 -5.13 0.85 2.51
N HIS A 257 -5.59 -0.39 2.41
CA HIS A 257 -5.68 -1.10 1.14
C HIS A 257 -6.67 -0.46 0.15
N LYS A 258 -7.73 0.19 0.63
CA LYS A 258 -8.64 0.97 -0.21
C LYS A 258 -7.92 2.13 -0.88
N ARG A 259 -7.10 2.88 -0.13
CA ARG A 259 -6.32 4.00 -0.68
C ARG A 259 -5.32 3.53 -1.72
N TRP A 260 -4.63 2.42 -1.46
CA TRP A 260 -3.67 1.85 -2.40
C TRP A 260 -4.33 1.33 -3.68
N SER A 261 -5.47 0.64 -3.57
CA SER A 261 -6.19 0.13 -4.75
C SER A 261 -6.79 1.26 -5.59
N GLU A 262 -7.39 2.27 -4.96
CA GLU A 262 -7.92 3.47 -5.63
C GLU A 262 -6.82 4.26 -6.33
N GLY A 263 -5.69 4.50 -5.65
CA GLY A 263 -4.54 5.20 -6.21
C GLY A 263 -3.95 4.45 -7.40
N SER A 264 -3.65 3.17 -7.24
CA SER A 264 -3.04 2.34 -8.30
C SER A 264 -3.95 2.20 -9.52
N PHE A 265 -5.26 2.01 -9.30
CA PHE A 265 -6.20 1.88 -10.41
C PHE A 265 -6.46 3.22 -11.11
N SER A 266 -6.48 4.33 -10.37
CA SER A 266 -6.53 5.67 -10.97
C SER A 266 -5.33 5.92 -11.89
N ILE A 267 -4.13 5.48 -11.52
CA ILE A 267 -2.93 5.57 -12.37
C ILE A 267 -3.11 4.72 -13.62
N PHE A 268 -3.58 3.48 -13.45
CA PHE A 268 -3.77 2.54 -14.55
C PHE A 268 -4.75 3.06 -15.62
N LEU A 269 -5.75 3.84 -15.23
CA LEU A 269 -6.74 4.45 -16.14
C LEU A 269 -6.35 5.87 -16.62
N SER A 270 -5.20 6.39 -16.21
CA SER A 270 -4.73 7.73 -16.59
C SER A 270 -3.76 7.70 -17.77
N LYS A 271 -3.28 8.88 -18.19
CA LYS A 271 -2.16 9.01 -19.13
C LYS A 271 -0.88 8.32 -18.67
N TYR A 272 -0.75 8.01 -17.38
CA TYR A 272 0.37 7.27 -16.77
C TYR A 272 0.13 5.77 -16.68
N CYS A 273 -0.82 5.20 -17.43
CA CYS A 273 -0.95 3.75 -17.57
C CYS A 273 0.41 3.15 -17.97
N PRO A 274 0.98 2.18 -17.21
CA PRO A 274 2.33 1.69 -17.46
C PRO A 274 2.55 1.13 -18.88
N PHE A 275 1.53 0.49 -19.46
CA PHE A 275 1.58 -0.04 -20.82
C PHE A 275 1.57 1.05 -21.90
N MET A 276 0.91 2.18 -21.66
CA MET A 276 0.83 3.28 -22.62
C MET A 276 1.98 4.26 -22.43
N PHE A 277 2.19 4.72 -21.20
CA PHE A 277 3.20 5.71 -20.86
C PHE A 277 4.62 5.16 -20.95
N GLY A 278 4.80 3.90 -20.54
CA GLY A 278 6.07 3.18 -20.56
C GLY A 278 6.40 2.53 -21.91
N HIS A 279 5.49 2.54 -22.88
CA HIS A 279 5.71 1.97 -24.20
C HIS A 279 6.94 2.60 -24.87
N GLY A 280 7.87 1.77 -25.32
CA GLY A 280 9.13 2.21 -25.92
C GLY A 280 10.13 2.87 -24.97
N LYS A 281 9.78 3.10 -23.69
CA LYS A 281 10.65 3.75 -22.69
C LYS A 281 11.20 2.78 -21.65
N ILE A 282 10.39 1.80 -21.23
CA ILE A 282 10.79 0.73 -20.30
C ILE A 282 10.41 -0.64 -20.87
N LYS A 283 11.12 -1.69 -20.44
CA LYS A 283 10.88 -3.07 -20.90
C LYS A 283 9.46 -3.54 -20.58
N LEU A 284 8.85 -4.35 -21.44
CA LEU A 284 7.49 -4.89 -21.23
C LEU A 284 7.34 -5.57 -19.86
N ARG A 285 8.32 -6.40 -19.45
CA ARG A 285 8.34 -7.04 -18.12
C ARG A 285 8.32 -6.03 -16.95
N HIS A 286 8.91 -4.85 -17.13
CA HIS A 286 8.87 -3.79 -16.14
C HIS A 286 7.49 -3.12 -16.12
N GLN A 287 6.90 -2.88 -17.30
CA GLN A 287 5.52 -2.38 -17.43
C GLN A 287 4.53 -3.33 -16.73
N MET A 288 4.66 -4.65 -16.95
CA MET A 288 3.84 -5.67 -16.29
C MET A 288 3.97 -5.61 -14.77
N GLY A 289 5.19 -5.42 -14.25
CA GLY A 289 5.43 -5.27 -12.81
C GLY A 289 4.63 -4.10 -12.21
N TYR A 290 4.68 -2.93 -12.84
CA TYR A 290 3.87 -1.77 -12.42
C TYR A 290 2.37 -2.05 -12.53
N SER A 291 1.94 -2.73 -13.59
CA SER A 291 0.52 -2.95 -13.89
C SER A 291 -0.19 -3.90 -12.93
N ILE A 292 0.50 -4.81 -12.25
CA ILE A 292 -0.12 -5.76 -11.29
C ILE A 292 -0.93 -5.02 -10.22
N TYR A 293 -0.40 -3.91 -9.70
CA TYR A 293 -1.04 -3.09 -8.66
C TYR A 293 -2.25 -2.33 -9.21
N GLY A 294 -2.17 -1.86 -10.45
CA GLY A 294 -3.29 -1.22 -11.15
C GLY A 294 -4.50 -2.15 -11.32
N LEU A 295 -4.27 -3.47 -11.38
CA LEU A 295 -5.31 -4.48 -11.55
C LEU A 295 -5.90 -5.01 -10.23
N TRP A 296 -5.43 -4.52 -9.07
CA TRP A 296 -5.99 -4.92 -7.77
C TRP A 296 -7.48 -4.61 -7.65
N ALA A 297 -7.90 -3.39 -7.99
CA ALA A 297 -9.29 -2.96 -7.86
C ALA A 297 -10.24 -3.75 -8.80
N PRO A 298 -9.97 -3.88 -10.12
CA PRO A 298 -10.78 -4.71 -11.02
C PRO A 298 -10.91 -6.18 -10.60
N ASN A 299 -9.88 -6.73 -9.94
CA ASN A 299 -9.89 -8.13 -9.49
C ASN A 299 -10.95 -8.42 -8.40
N SER A 300 -11.57 -7.39 -7.82
CA SER A 300 -12.69 -7.54 -6.88
C SER A 300 -13.91 -8.23 -7.50
N ILE A 301 -14.25 -7.91 -8.75
CA ILE A 301 -15.43 -8.46 -9.45
C ILE A 301 -15.34 -9.97 -9.68
N PRO A 302 -14.29 -10.52 -10.32
CA PRO A 302 -14.17 -11.96 -10.46
C PRO A 302 -14.08 -12.65 -9.09
N THR A 303 -13.46 -12.02 -8.10
CA THR A 303 -13.39 -12.61 -6.74
C THR A 303 -14.77 -12.74 -6.11
N LEU A 304 -15.63 -11.72 -6.22
CA LEU A 304 -17.02 -11.80 -5.76
C LEU A 304 -17.77 -12.95 -6.44
N TYR A 305 -17.58 -13.12 -7.75
CA TYR A 305 -18.16 -14.25 -8.47
C TYR A 305 -17.70 -15.59 -7.87
N TYR A 306 -16.39 -15.77 -7.65
CA TYR A 306 -15.81 -17.00 -7.10
C TYR A 306 -16.23 -17.31 -5.67
N VAL A 307 -16.54 -16.31 -4.85
CA VAL A 307 -16.95 -16.54 -3.44
C VAL A 307 -18.46 -16.59 -3.24
N ILE A 308 -19.27 -16.27 -4.26
CA ILE A 308 -20.74 -16.25 -4.18
C ILE A 308 -21.35 -17.38 -5.03
N ILE A 309 -20.95 -17.49 -6.29
CA ILE A 309 -21.63 -18.36 -7.26
C ILE A 309 -21.46 -19.84 -6.95
N PRO A 310 -20.27 -20.35 -6.61
CA PRO A 310 -20.13 -21.77 -6.27
C PRO A 310 -21.01 -22.22 -5.11
N SER A 311 -21.15 -21.36 -4.09
CA SER A 311 -22.00 -21.60 -2.93
C SER A 311 -23.48 -21.60 -3.31
N LEU A 312 -23.95 -20.59 -4.05
CA LEU A 312 -25.34 -20.55 -4.52
C LEU A 312 -25.67 -21.74 -5.44
N ALA A 313 -24.75 -22.12 -6.33
CA ALA A 313 -24.92 -23.25 -7.23
C ALA A 313 -25.04 -24.57 -6.46
N LEU A 314 -24.22 -24.75 -5.42
CA LEU A 314 -24.30 -25.90 -4.53
C LEU A 314 -25.69 -26.02 -3.86
N LEU A 315 -26.23 -24.90 -3.36
CA LEU A 315 -27.56 -24.90 -2.74
C LEU A 315 -28.68 -25.27 -3.74
N LYS A 316 -28.53 -24.87 -5.00
CA LYS A 316 -29.50 -25.11 -6.08
C LYS A 316 -29.32 -26.43 -6.82
N GLY A 317 -28.35 -27.26 -6.43
CA GLY A 317 -28.07 -28.52 -7.10
C GLY A 317 -27.45 -28.36 -8.50
N ILE A 318 -26.76 -27.25 -8.77
CA ILE A 318 -26.08 -26.99 -10.03
C ILE A 318 -24.60 -27.36 -9.90
N SER A 319 -24.16 -28.37 -10.66
CA SER A 319 -22.74 -28.74 -10.70
C SER A 319 -21.95 -27.82 -11.62
N LEU A 320 -20.87 -27.21 -11.10
CA LEU A 320 -19.99 -26.30 -11.83
C LEU A 320 -18.65 -26.92 -12.24
N PHE A 321 -18.28 -28.06 -11.66
CA PHE A 321 -17.00 -28.71 -11.90
C PHE A 321 -17.21 -30.10 -12.49
N PRO A 322 -16.23 -30.62 -13.25
CA PRO A 322 -16.23 -32.02 -13.65
C PRO A 322 -16.32 -32.94 -12.43
N GLU A 323 -16.93 -34.11 -12.61
CA GLU A 323 -16.97 -35.13 -11.57
C GLU A 323 -15.55 -35.53 -11.16
N ILE A 324 -15.37 -35.90 -9.88
CA ILE A 324 -14.03 -36.26 -9.37
C ILE A 324 -13.45 -37.52 -10.02
N THR A 325 -14.31 -38.37 -10.58
CA THR A 325 -13.96 -39.57 -11.36
C THR A 325 -13.61 -39.26 -12.81
N SER A 326 -13.92 -38.05 -13.29
CA SER A 326 -13.68 -37.63 -14.66
C SER A 326 -12.22 -37.23 -14.86
N PRO A 327 -11.54 -37.65 -15.95
CA PRO A 327 -10.19 -37.18 -16.26
C PRO A 327 -10.12 -35.65 -16.46
N TRP A 328 -11.25 -34.99 -16.75
CA TRP A 328 -11.33 -33.54 -16.91
C TRP A 328 -11.15 -32.76 -15.59
N ILE A 329 -11.14 -33.42 -14.43
CA ILE A 329 -10.85 -32.75 -13.15
C ILE A 329 -9.35 -32.45 -12.97
N SER A 330 -8.47 -33.14 -13.70
CA SER A 330 -7.01 -33.05 -13.53
C SER A 330 -6.45 -31.63 -13.64
N PRO A 331 -6.85 -30.78 -14.61
CA PRO A 331 -6.37 -29.40 -14.69
C PRO A 331 -6.76 -28.57 -13.45
N PHE A 332 -7.95 -28.78 -12.90
CA PHE A 332 -8.43 -28.06 -11.72
C PHE A 332 -7.61 -28.44 -10.48
N ILE A 333 -7.39 -29.74 -10.27
CA ILE A 333 -6.53 -30.25 -9.18
C ILE A 333 -5.12 -29.69 -9.34
N TYR A 334 -4.55 -29.76 -10.55
CA TYR A 334 -3.21 -29.23 -10.82
C TYR A 334 -3.09 -27.76 -10.45
N VAL A 335 -3.99 -26.90 -10.94
CA VAL A 335 -3.95 -25.45 -10.66
C VAL A 335 -4.12 -25.17 -9.17
N VAL A 336 -5.07 -25.82 -8.50
CA VAL A 336 -5.30 -25.62 -7.06
C VAL A 336 -4.09 -26.08 -6.24
N CYS A 337 -3.54 -27.26 -6.52
CA CYS A 337 -2.38 -27.79 -5.81
C CYS A 337 -1.15 -26.91 -6.04
N VAL A 338 -0.77 -26.65 -7.31
CA VAL A 338 0.44 -25.90 -7.64
C VAL A 338 0.36 -24.46 -7.12
N LYS A 339 -0.76 -23.76 -7.31
CA LYS A 339 -0.92 -22.37 -6.82
C LYS A 339 -0.75 -22.30 -5.30
N ASN A 340 -1.37 -23.21 -4.55
CA ASN A 340 -1.33 -23.15 -3.09
C ASN A 340 0.00 -23.65 -2.53
N MET A 341 0.59 -24.70 -3.12
CA MET A 341 1.93 -25.17 -2.75
C MET A 341 2.98 -24.11 -3.00
N TYR A 342 2.95 -23.45 -4.16
CA TYR A 342 3.92 -22.41 -4.50
C TYR A 342 3.73 -21.16 -3.62
N SER A 343 2.49 -20.71 -3.43
CA SER A 343 2.20 -19.60 -2.51
C SER A 343 2.63 -19.89 -1.07
N LEU A 344 2.47 -21.14 -0.61
CA LEU A 344 2.91 -21.56 0.71
C LEU A 344 4.45 -21.60 0.79
N TYR A 345 5.10 -22.16 -0.22
CA TYR A 345 6.55 -22.20 -0.33
C TYR A 345 7.16 -20.79 -0.28
N GLU A 346 6.62 -19.84 -1.05
CA GLU A 346 7.07 -18.45 -1.03
C GLU A 346 6.90 -17.82 0.36
N ALA A 347 5.73 -17.98 0.98
CA ALA A 347 5.47 -17.42 2.30
C ALA A 347 6.45 -17.96 3.36
N LEU A 348 6.64 -19.29 3.40
CA LEU A 348 7.56 -19.93 4.34
C LEU A 348 9.03 -19.55 4.07
N SER A 349 9.43 -19.48 2.80
CA SER A 349 10.79 -19.07 2.41
C SER A 349 11.09 -17.62 2.81
N CYS A 350 10.06 -16.77 2.83
CA CYS A 350 10.17 -15.38 3.27
C CYS A 350 10.00 -15.19 4.78
N GLY A 351 9.90 -16.27 5.57
CA GLY A 351 9.86 -16.22 7.04
C GLY A 351 8.46 -16.11 7.65
N ASP A 352 7.39 -16.33 6.86
CA ASP A 352 6.04 -16.42 7.39
C ASP A 352 5.79 -17.80 8.05
N THR A 353 4.74 -17.90 8.87
CA THR A 353 4.32 -19.18 9.46
C THR A 353 3.20 -19.82 8.64
N LEU A 354 2.92 -21.11 8.86
CA LEU A 354 1.75 -21.78 8.25
C LEU A 354 0.43 -21.05 8.58
N LYS A 355 0.28 -20.60 9.83
CA LYS A 355 -0.89 -19.85 10.28
C LYS A 355 -0.91 -18.44 9.69
N GLY A 356 0.25 -17.82 9.52
CA GLY A 356 0.40 -16.53 8.86
C GLY A 356 0.02 -16.59 7.38
N TRP A 357 0.48 -17.61 6.65
CA TRP A 357 0.04 -17.86 5.28
C TRP A 357 -1.48 -18.06 5.19
N TRP A 358 -2.08 -18.81 6.12
CA TRP A 358 -3.54 -18.98 6.16
C TRP A 358 -4.28 -17.67 6.43
N ASN A 359 -3.75 -16.83 7.34
CA ASN A 359 -4.27 -15.49 7.59
C ASN A 359 -4.13 -14.59 6.36
N GLU A 360 -3.03 -14.68 5.61
CA GLU A 360 -2.85 -13.98 4.33
C GLU A 360 -3.86 -14.43 3.27
N GLN A 361 -4.20 -15.73 3.18
CA GLN A 361 -5.27 -16.18 2.27
C GLN A 361 -6.64 -15.60 2.66
N ARG A 362 -6.95 -15.51 3.96
CA ARG A 362 -8.16 -14.83 4.45
C ARG A 362 -8.15 -13.37 4.05
N MET A 363 -7.07 -12.67 4.33
CA MET A 363 -6.95 -11.24 4.06
C MET A 363 -6.87 -10.93 2.56
N TRP A 364 -6.33 -11.85 1.75
CA TRP A 364 -6.38 -11.79 0.29
C TRP A 364 -7.81 -11.72 -0.23
N MET A 365 -8.71 -12.56 0.30
CA MET A 365 -10.14 -12.57 -0.06
C MET A 365 -10.84 -11.33 0.49
N VAL A 366 -10.66 -11.03 1.77
CA VAL A 366 -11.32 -9.92 2.48
C VAL A 366 -11.00 -8.57 1.82
N ARG A 367 -9.74 -8.31 1.47
CA ARG A 367 -9.32 -7.08 0.77
C ARG A 367 -10.01 -6.94 -0.59
N ARG A 368 -10.19 -8.04 -1.31
CA ARG A 368 -10.79 -8.06 -2.66
C ARG A 368 -12.27 -7.75 -2.65
N ILE A 369 -13.03 -8.39 -1.75
CA ILE A 369 -14.48 -8.19 -1.66
C ILE A 369 -14.85 -6.86 -0.99
N THR A 370 -13.91 -6.20 -0.30
CA THR A 370 -14.12 -4.90 0.36
C THR A 370 -13.28 -3.78 -0.26
N SER A 371 -12.06 -3.56 0.23
CA SER A 371 -11.19 -2.44 -0.14
C SER A 371 -11.01 -2.26 -1.65
N TYR A 372 -10.85 -3.35 -2.40
CA TYR A 372 -10.64 -3.30 -3.84
C TYR A 372 -11.95 -3.05 -4.59
N LEU A 373 -13.06 -3.58 -4.10
CA LEU A 373 -14.39 -3.28 -4.62
C LEU A 373 -14.70 -1.78 -4.45
N TYR A 374 -14.48 -1.24 -3.26
CA TYR A 374 -14.65 0.19 -3.01
C TYR A 374 -13.69 1.05 -3.84
N GLY A 375 -12.43 0.64 -3.95
CA GLY A 375 -11.45 1.31 -4.81
C GLY A 375 -11.89 1.34 -6.28
N LEU A 376 -12.47 0.24 -6.78
CA LEU A 376 -13.05 0.16 -8.12
C LEU A 376 -14.24 1.10 -8.28
N THR A 377 -15.23 1.02 -7.37
CA THR A 377 -16.45 1.83 -7.47
C THR A 377 -16.15 3.33 -7.36
N ASP A 378 -15.26 3.72 -6.45
CA ASP A 378 -14.93 5.13 -6.23
C ASP A 378 -14.14 5.69 -7.41
N THR A 379 -13.20 4.91 -7.97
CA THR A 379 -12.46 5.31 -9.17
C THR A 379 -13.39 5.47 -10.38
N VAL A 380 -14.32 4.53 -10.60
CA VAL A 380 -15.30 4.61 -11.71
C VAL A 380 -16.23 5.81 -11.53
N ARG A 381 -16.75 6.04 -10.31
CA ARG A 381 -17.59 7.21 -10.01
C ARG A 381 -16.86 8.52 -10.27
N LYS A 382 -15.57 8.59 -9.91
CA LYS A 382 -14.71 9.75 -10.18
C LYS A 382 -14.55 9.98 -11.69
N LEU A 383 -14.29 8.93 -12.46
CA LEU A 383 -14.17 9.02 -13.92
C LEU A 383 -15.46 9.49 -14.60
N LEU A 384 -16.61 9.11 -14.05
CA LEU A 384 -17.93 9.56 -14.51
C LEU A 384 -18.31 10.97 -14.00
N GLY A 385 -17.43 11.64 -13.24
CA GLY A 385 -17.70 12.97 -12.67
C GLY A 385 -18.73 12.98 -11.53
N LEU A 386 -19.06 11.82 -10.97
CA LEU A 386 -20.10 11.65 -9.93
C LEU A 386 -19.60 11.91 -8.51
N SER A 387 -18.28 11.93 -8.30
CA SER A 387 -17.68 12.15 -6.98
C SER A 387 -16.36 12.94 -7.05
N LYS A 388 -16.04 13.64 -5.97
CA LYS A 388 -14.72 14.24 -5.74
C LYS A 388 -13.84 13.29 -4.92
N MET A 389 -12.53 13.44 -5.07
CA MET A 389 -11.55 12.63 -4.34
C MET A 389 -11.56 12.99 -2.85
N THR A 390 -11.91 12.03 -1.99
CA THR A 390 -11.91 12.21 -0.54
C THR A 390 -10.72 11.46 0.05
N PHE A 391 -9.74 12.20 0.59
CA PHE A 391 -8.58 11.61 1.24
C PHE A 391 -8.84 11.45 2.74
N ALA A 392 -8.89 10.20 3.22
CA ALA A 392 -8.95 9.89 4.64
C ALA A 392 -7.60 9.34 5.12
N VAL A 393 -7.00 9.95 6.13
CA VAL A 393 -5.75 9.46 6.73
C VAL A 393 -6.06 8.25 7.60
N THR A 394 -5.36 7.13 7.40
CA THR A 394 -5.41 6.00 8.33
C THR A 394 -4.69 6.37 9.61
N SER A 395 -5.39 6.36 10.75
CA SER A 395 -4.73 6.40 12.05
C SER A 395 -4.02 5.07 12.30
N LYS A 396 -2.79 5.13 12.80
CA LYS A 396 -2.02 3.95 13.25
C LYS A 396 -1.96 3.83 14.77
N VAL A 397 -2.80 4.61 15.45
CA VAL A 397 -2.96 4.59 16.90
C VAL A 397 -4.26 3.86 17.20
N SER A 398 -4.15 2.77 17.96
CA SER A 398 -5.28 2.01 18.47
C SER A 398 -5.51 2.30 19.95
N GLU A 399 -6.74 2.07 20.40
CA GLU A 399 -7.04 2.07 21.82
C GLU A 399 -6.36 0.89 22.53
N GLU A 400 -6.05 1.03 23.83
CA GLU A 400 -5.31 0.02 24.59
C GLU A 400 -5.95 -1.38 24.52
N ASN A 401 -7.28 -1.46 24.51
CA ASN A 401 -8.01 -2.72 24.41
C ASN A 401 -7.90 -3.36 23.02
N GLU A 402 -7.83 -2.56 21.95
CA GLU A 402 -7.63 -3.06 20.58
C GLU A 402 -6.21 -3.60 20.42
N SER A 403 -5.20 -2.88 20.95
CA SER A 403 -3.81 -3.30 20.92
C SER A 403 -3.59 -4.64 21.62
N LYS A 404 -4.21 -4.85 22.80
CA LYS A 404 -4.16 -6.13 23.52
C LYS A 404 -4.74 -7.29 22.70
N ARG A 405 -5.86 -7.06 22.01
CA ARG A 405 -6.47 -8.08 21.13
C ARG A 405 -5.58 -8.37 19.93
N TYR A 406 -4.98 -7.34 19.35
CA TYR A 406 -4.04 -7.50 18.26
C TYR A 406 -2.83 -8.35 18.67
N GLU A 407 -2.20 -8.06 19.82
CA GLU A 407 -1.08 -8.85 20.37
C GLU A 407 -1.47 -10.32 20.63
N GLN A 408 -2.72 -10.57 21.02
CA GLN A 408 -3.29 -11.92 21.21
C GLN A 408 -3.72 -12.60 19.91
N GLU A 409 -3.53 -11.96 18.75
CA GLU A 409 -4.02 -12.43 17.45
C GLU A 409 -5.54 -12.68 17.43
N ILE A 410 -6.29 -11.71 17.97
CA ILE A 410 -7.75 -11.66 17.91
C ILE A 410 -8.16 -10.49 17.01
N MET A 411 -8.94 -10.78 15.97
CA MET A 411 -9.40 -9.75 15.03
C MET A 411 -10.36 -8.75 15.69
N GLU A 412 -10.31 -7.49 15.27
CA GLU A 412 -11.14 -6.40 15.79
C GLU A 412 -12.35 -6.14 14.88
N PHE A 413 -13.57 -6.24 15.44
CA PHE A 413 -14.82 -6.02 14.71
C PHE A 413 -15.75 -4.98 15.33
N GLY A 414 -15.35 -4.25 16.37
CA GLY A 414 -16.25 -3.38 17.15
C GLY A 414 -16.88 -2.21 16.39
N SER A 415 -16.41 -1.87 15.18
CA SER A 415 -16.98 -0.80 14.35
C SER A 415 -18.17 -1.25 13.49
N SER A 416 -19.16 -0.39 13.27
CA SER A 416 -20.29 -0.65 12.36
C SER A 416 -20.00 -0.28 10.90
N ALA A 417 -18.78 -0.54 10.43
CA ALA A 417 -18.33 -0.14 9.10
C ALA A 417 -19.05 -0.96 7.99
N PRO A 418 -19.45 -0.36 6.86
CA PRO A 418 -20.12 -1.07 5.77
C PRO A 418 -19.34 -2.27 5.22
N GLU A 419 -18.00 -2.22 5.26
CA GLU A 419 -17.11 -3.32 4.88
C GLU A 419 -17.40 -4.59 5.67
N TYR A 420 -17.75 -4.47 6.96
CA TYR A 420 -18.05 -5.63 7.80
C TYR A 420 -19.38 -6.27 7.43
N VAL A 421 -20.35 -5.49 6.94
CA VAL A 421 -21.61 -6.03 6.41
C VAL A 421 -21.32 -6.89 5.17
N ILE A 422 -20.44 -6.45 4.28
CA ILE A 422 -20.06 -7.24 3.08
C ILE A 422 -19.39 -8.55 3.50
N ILE A 423 -18.39 -8.49 4.38
CA ILE A 423 -17.65 -9.68 4.86
C ILE A 423 -18.60 -10.68 5.53
N ALA A 424 -19.43 -10.19 6.45
CA ALA A 424 -20.38 -11.03 7.17
C ALA A 424 -21.47 -11.60 6.26
N THR A 425 -21.98 -10.83 5.29
CA THR A 425 -22.94 -11.32 4.29
C THR A 425 -22.36 -12.48 3.49
N VAL A 426 -21.16 -12.32 2.94
CA VAL A 426 -20.48 -13.38 2.16
C VAL A 426 -20.20 -14.60 3.04
N ALA A 427 -19.73 -14.40 4.28
CA ALA A 427 -19.50 -15.49 5.22
C ALA A 427 -20.80 -16.25 5.53
N LEU A 428 -21.89 -15.56 5.85
CA LEU A 428 -23.19 -16.18 6.14
C LEU A 428 -23.75 -16.92 4.92
N LEU A 429 -23.68 -16.30 3.74
CA LEU A 429 -24.13 -16.91 2.51
C LEU A 429 -23.41 -18.25 2.26
N ASN A 430 -22.09 -18.27 2.39
CA ASN A 430 -21.28 -19.48 2.23
C ASN A 430 -21.65 -20.57 3.24
N LEU A 431 -21.89 -20.20 4.50
CA LEU A 431 -22.30 -21.14 5.54
C LEU A 431 -23.69 -21.74 5.26
N ILE A 432 -24.67 -20.89 4.97
CA ILE A 432 -26.05 -21.31 4.69
C ILE A 432 -26.09 -22.22 3.45
N CYS A 433 -25.38 -21.83 2.39
CA CYS A 433 -25.32 -22.63 1.16
C CYS A 433 -24.62 -23.98 1.36
N LEU A 434 -23.53 -24.04 2.15
CA LEU A 434 -22.85 -25.30 2.44
C LEU A 434 -23.74 -26.23 3.26
N VAL A 435 -24.37 -25.73 4.32
CA VAL A 435 -25.27 -26.52 5.18
C VAL A 435 -26.50 -26.98 4.40
N GLY A 436 -27.13 -26.08 3.64
CA GLY A 436 -28.28 -26.40 2.81
C GLY A 436 -27.95 -27.40 1.70
N GLY A 437 -26.83 -27.21 1.00
CA GLY A 437 -26.35 -28.13 -0.04
C GLY A 437 -26.03 -29.52 0.51
N LEU A 438 -25.31 -29.61 1.63
CA LEU A 438 -25.06 -30.89 2.31
C LEU A 438 -26.36 -31.56 2.74
N SER A 439 -27.31 -30.81 3.29
CA SER A 439 -28.62 -31.34 3.69
C SER A 439 -29.35 -31.96 2.50
N GLN A 440 -29.42 -31.25 1.36
CA GLN A 440 -30.06 -31.76 0.14
C GLN A 440 -29.38 -33.01 -0.42
N ILE A 441 -28.04 -33.10 -0.36
CA ILE A 441 -27.29 -34.28 -0.80
C ILE A 441 -27.58 -35.47 0.11
N LEU A 442 -27.58 -35.25 1.44
CA LEU A 442 -27.79 -36.32 2.43
C LEU A 442 -29.23 -36.84 2.45
N THR A 443 -30.23 -35.98 2.21
CA THR A 443 -31.64 -36.39 2.12
C THR A 443 -32.02 -36.95 0.75
N GLY A 444 -31.08 -36.98 -0.21
CA GLY A 444 -31.34 -37.43 -1.57
C GLY A 444 -32.18 -36.45 -2.40
N GLY A 445 -32.33 -35.20 -1.97
CA GLY A 445 -33.22 -34.20 -2.57
C GLY A 445 -32.99 -33.95 -4.07
N TRP A 446 -31.74 -34.07 -4.54
CA TRP A 446 -31.38 -33.91 -5.95
C TRP A 446 -31.29 -35.21 -6.75
N ASN A 447 -31.40 -36.39 -6.12
CA ASN A 447 -31.13 -37.70 -6.74
C ASN A 447 -29.73 -37.79 -7.42
N ILE A 448 -28.75 -37.03 -6.93
CA ILE A 448 -27.39 -36.96 -7.51
C ILE A 448 -26.37 -37.52 -6.50
N LEU A 449 -25.38 -38.25 -7.01
CA LEU A 449 -24.27 -38.81 -6.23
C LEU A 449 -23.34 -37.73 -5.69
N LEU A 450 -22.82 -37.97 -4.48
CA LEU A 450 -21.87 -37.08 -3.79
C LEU A 450 -20.60 -36.76 -4.62
N ASN A 451 -20.21 -37.69 -5.50
CA ASN A 451 -19.05 -37.56 -6.41
C ASN A 451 -19.18 -36.37 -7.39
N VAL A 452 -20.41 -35.98 -7.74
CA VAL A 452 -20.68 -34.87 -8.66
C VAL A 452 -20.39 -33.52 -8.00
N PHE A 453 -20.76 -33.37 -6.72
CA PHE A 453 -20.58 -32.11 -5.97
C PHE A 453 -19.26 -32.03 -5.20
N SER A 454 -18.46 -33.10 -5.18
CA SER A 454 -17.26 -33.20 -4.33
C SER A 454 -16.30 -32.00 -4.48
N PRO A 455 -15.92 -31.54 -5.70
CA PRO A 455 -15.05 -30.38 -5.84
C PRO A 455 -15.70 -29.07 -5.33
N GLN A 456 -17.01 -28.90 -5.54
CA GLN A 456 -17.74 -27.72 -5.04
C GLN A 456 -17.84 -27.73 -3.51
N LEU A 457 -18.08 -28.90 -2.91
CA LEU A 457 -18.12 -29.08 -1.46
C LEU A 457 -16.77 -28.75 -0.81
N ILE A 458 -15.67 -29.18 -1.41
CA ILE A 458 -14.31 -28.83 -0.95
C ILE A 458 -14.11 -27.32 -1.03
N LEU A 459 -14.43 -26.69 -2.16
CA LEU A 459 -14.29 -25.25 -2.34
C LEU A 459 -15.13 -24.45 -1.32
N CYS A 460 -16.42 -24.77 -1.18
CA CYS A 460 -17.33 -24.09 -0.26
C CYS A 460 -16.92 -24.34 1.20
N GLY A 461 -16.50 -25.56 1.53
CA GLY A 461 -15.94 -25.91 2.83
C GLY A 461 -14.72 -25.08 3.18
N MET A 462 -13.77 -24.93 2.24
CA MET A 462 -12.61 -24.07 2.42
C MET A 462 -12.98 -22.61 2.64
N LEU A 463 -13.96 -22.06 1.90
CA LEU A 463 -14.47 -20.70 2.13
C LEU A 463 -15.06 -20.52 3.53
N VAL A 464 -15.83 -21.50 4.02
CA VAL A 464 -16.39 -21.47 5.39
C VAL A 464 -15.26 -21.53 6.42
N ILE A 465 -14.28 -22.42 6.27
CA ILE A 465 -13.15 -22.54 7.20
C ILE A 465 -12.32 -21.25 7.24
N THR A 466 -12.05 -20.63 6.08
CA THR A 466 -11.34 -19.34 6.01
C THR A 466 -12.08 -18.23 6.77
N ASN A 467 -13.42 -18.29 6.82
CA ASN A 467 -14.29 -17.30 7.45
C ASN A 467 -14.61 -17.54 8.93
N ILE A 468 -14.03 -18.57 9.57
CA ILE A 468 -14.26 -18.90 11.00
C ILE A 468 -14.20 -17.68 11.94
N PRO A 469 -13.19 -16.79 11.88
CA PRO A 469 -13.12 -15.63 12.78
C PRO A 469 -14.32 -14.69 12.68
N PHE A 470 -14.98 -14.62 11.51
CA PHE A 470 -16.18 -13.80 11.33
C PHE A 470 -17.42 -14.44 11.97
N TYR A 471 -17.56 -15.77 11.90
CA TYR A 471 -18.64 -16.47 12.61
C TYR A 471 -18.47 -16.37 14.13
N GLU A 472 -17.23 -16.53 14.62
CA GLU A 472 -16.92 -16.33 16.04
C GLU A 472 -17.27 -14.90 16.48
N ALA A 473 -16.93 -13.89 15.67
CA ALA A 473 -17.27 -12.51 15.94
C ALA A 473 -18.77 -12.21 15.94
N MET A 474 -19.56 -12.88 15.10
CA MET A 474 -21.01 -12.69 15.04
C MET A 474 -21.76 -13.40 16.17
N PHE A 475 -21.36 -14.63 16.51
CA PHE A 475 -22.20 -15.54 17.28
C PHE A 475 -21.61 -16.00 18.62
N VAL A 476 -20.29 -16.00 18.77
CA VAL A 476 -19.61 -16.59 19.94
C VAL A 476 -19.06 -15.52 20.88
N ARG A 477 -18.46 -14.47 20.32
CA ARG A 477 -17.75 -13.44 21.08
C ARG A 477 -18.70 -12.55 21.88
N LYS A 478 -18.30 -12.28 23.13
CA LYS A 478 -19.02 -11.41 24.09
C LYS A 478 -18.24 -10.15 24.46
N ASP A 479 -17.00 -10.03 24.00
CA ASP A 479 -16.12 -8.89 24.26
C ASP A 479 -16.43 -7.69 23.33
N LYS A 480 -15.77 -6.56 23.56
CA LYS A 480 -15.98 -5.34 22.76
C LYS A 480 -15.53 -5.45 21.30
N GLY A 481 -14.64 -6.41 20.98
CA GLY A 481 -14.21 -6.65 19.61
C GLY A 481 -15.13 -7.58 18.82
N ARG A 482 -16.28 -8.00 19.39
CA ARG A 482 -17.33 -8.73 18.66
C ARG A 482 -17.94 -7.89 17.55
N MET A 483 -18.56 -8.54 16.58
CA MET A 483 -19.28 -7.83 15.53
C MET A 483 -20.58 -7.21 16.09
N PRO A 484 -20.87 -5.93 15.79
CA PRO A 484 -22.11 -5.28 16.23
C PRO A 484 -23.35 -6.02 15.75
N PHE A 485 -24.37 -6.11 16.61
CA PHE A 485 -25.62 -6.81 16.27
C PHE A 485 -26.33 -6.21 15.05
N SER A 486 -26.24 -4.89 14.86
CA SER A 486 -26.76 -4.22 13.66
C SER A 486 -26.10 -4.69 12.37
N VAL A 487 -24.79 -4.93 12.39
CA VAL A 487 -24.04 -5.47 11.25
C VAL A 487 -24.48 -6.91 10.97
N THR A 488 -24.61 -7.74 12.01
CA THR A 488 -25.10 -9.11 11.86
C THR A 488 -26.52 -9.16 11.27
N LEU A 489 -27.44 -8.34 11.79
CA LEU A 489 -28.82 -8.28 11.30
C LEU A 489 -28.89 -7.82 9.84
N ALA A 490 -28.16 -6.77 9.48
CA ALA A 490 -28.07 -6.31 8.09
C ALA A 490 -27.51 -7.41 7.18
N SER A 491 -26.48 -8.13 7.63
CA SER A 491 -25.83 -9.18 6.86
C SER A 491 -26.73 -10.39 6.63
N ILE A 492 -27.55 -10.77 7.62
CA ILE A 492 -28.58 -11.80 7.45
C ILE A 492 -29.59 -11.37 6.37
N SER A 493 -30.09 -10.13 6.44
CA SER A 493 -31.03 -9.62 5.43
C SER A 493 -30.45 -9.65 4.02
N PHE A 494 -29.20 -9.21 3.83
CA PHE A 494 -28.54 -9.27 2.52
C PHE A 494 -28.27 -10.70 2.06
N ALA A 495 -27.88 -11.62 2.96
CA ALA A 495 -27.69 -13.01 2.63
C ALA A 495 -29.02 -13.65 2.16
N MET A 496 -30.13 -13.38 2.85
CA MET A 496 -31.45 -13.85 2.45
C MET A 496 -31.88 -13.31 1.08
N LEU A 497 -31.60 -12.04 0.79
CA LEU A 497 -31.84 -11.47 -0.53
C LEU A 497 -30.99 -12.15 -1.62
N ALA A 498 -29.72 -12.43 -1.34
CA ALA A 498 -28.82 -13.12 -2.28
C ALA A 498 -29.31 -14.54 -2.63
N LEU A 499 -29.93 -15.24 -1.68
CA LEU A 499 -30.51 -16.57 -1.91
C LEU A 499 -31.68 -16.55 -2.92
N LEU A 500 -32.38 -15.42 -3.05
CA LEU A 500 -33.50 -15.25 -3.99
C LEU A 500 -33.04 -15.01 -5.43
N VAL A 501 -31.77 -14.67 -5.65
CA VAL A 501 -31.24 -14.35 -6.99
C VAL A 501 -31.22 -15.62 -7.85
N PRO A 502 -31.89 -15.65 -9.02
CA PRO A 502 -31.80 -16.80 -9.93
C PRO A 502 -30.38 -16.94 -10.47
N ILE A 503 -29.89 -18.18 -10.57
CA ILE A 503 -28.63 -18.45 -11.28
C ILE A 503 -29.08 -18.78 -12.69
N VAL A 504 -28.84 -17.86 -13.64
CA VAL A 504 -29.16 -18.03 -15.06
C VAL A 504 -27.96 -18.62 -15.77
#